data_AF-A0A0F9BP22-F1
#
_entry.id   AF-A0A0F9BP22-F1
#
_cell.length_a   1.000
_cell.length_b   1.000
_cell.length_c   1.000
_cell.angle_alpha   90.00
_cell.angle_beta   90.00
_cell.angle_gamma   90.00
#
_symmetry.space_group_name_H-M   'P 1'
#
loop_
_entity.id
_entity.type
_entity.pdbx_description
1 polymer ?
#
loop_
_entity_poly.entity_id
_entity_poly.type
_entity_poly.pdbx_seq_one_letter_code
_entity_poly.pdbx_strand_id
1 'polypeptide(L)'
;MNDKAEVVKLEPTYSQRFTNVVVKEFGGTVGKLSLTPLQERLAQHLFVAIDTQLKSLEVKRALDKSKKDNAPIAWENINMNKLAIDSVHRIELGLDALIPNHIHPIPYWNKRLEKYDLSLDVGYVGKDYYKRKMALEPPLDIRYELVYSNDEFMPIKKSALSEVESYEFKIKNAFDRGEVVGGFGYISYTDPKKNTLVLVTKDDMEKSRKAAKSDAFWKPHPTQMQFVVLVRRTTAKINVDPEKVNASLMAVEMDETVQAADRDIEENANKEALDIDSEKEQIIEIDKNGEVQTVEERKAAGEMTSIEPEDDEHQVQAPRQKFQDDIRSAANILGVKRYAAILQECGHEIISKVPEKEFDKYRRVSSRP
;
A
#
# COMPACT_ATOMS: atom_id res chain seq x y z
N MET A 1 55.05 0.61 33.18
CA MET A 1 54.40 0.87 31.88
C MET A 1 52.95 0.49 32.03
N ASN A 2 52.04 1.47 32.02
CA ASN A 2 50.60 1.25 32.11
C ASN A 2 50.06 1.18 30.68
N ASP A 3 49.79 -0.02 30.19
CA ASP A 3 49.01 -0.22 28.97
C ASP A 3 47.56 0.11 29.26
N LYS A 4 47.14 1.33 28.89
CA LYS A 4 45.73 1.64 28.71
C LYS A 4 45.28 0.98 27.41
N ALA A 5 44.64 -0.17 27.51
CA ALA A 5 43.89 -0.73 26.41
C ALA A 5 42.78 0.26 26.02
N GLU A 6 42.89 0.84 24.83
CA GLU A 6 41.85 1.64 24.20
C GLU A 6 40.64 0.74 23.94
N VAL A 7 39.58 0.92 24.71
CA VAL A 7 38.30 0.26 24.47
C VAL A 7 37.66 0.93 23.26
N VAL A 8 37.86 0.36 22.07
CA VAL A 8 37.14 0.74 20.85
C VAL A 8 35.65 0.48 21.10
N LYS A 9 34.87 1.55 21.28
CA LYS A 9 33.40 1.45 21.33
C LYS A 9 32.91 0.97 19.96
N LEU A 10 32.51 -0.30 19.88
CA LEU A 10 31.79 -0.83 18.72
C LEU A 10 30.45 -0.10 18.62
N GLU A 11 30.31 0.70 17.58
CA GLU A 11 29.03 1.32 17.22
C GLU A 11 27.99 0.20 16.99
N PRO A 12 26.81 0.27 17.62
CA PRO A 12 25.79 -0.78 17.47
C PRO A 12 25.32 -0.82 16.01
N THR A 13 25.05 -2.03 15.50
CA THR A 13 24.53 -2.22 14.14
C THR A 13 23.13 -1.59 14.01
N TYR A 14 22.68 -1.28 12.79
CA TYR A 14 21.33 -0.73 12.59
C TYR A 14 20.22 -1.65 13.11
N SER A 15 20.41 -2.97 13.03
CA SER A 15 19.49 -3.95 13.61
C SER A 15 19.45 -3.84 15.14
N GLN A 16 20.61 -3.70 15.79
CA GLN A 16 20.69 -3.48 17.24
C GLN A 16 20.09 -2.13 17.64
N ARG A 17 20.37 -1.05 16.89
CA ARG A 17 19.78 0.28 17.12
C ARG A 17 18.26 0.21 17.01
N PHE A 18 17.73 -0.37 15.94
CA PHE A 18 16.29 -0.53 15.73
C PHE A 18 15.66 -1.32 16.87
N THR A 19 16.22 -2.48 17.21
CA THR A 19 15.70 -3.34 18.28
C THR A 19 15.72 -2.61 19.63
N ASN A 20 16.79 -1.90 19.96
CA ASN A 20 16.91 -1.15 21.20
C ASN A 20 15.88 -0.02 21.31
N VAL A 21 15.64 0.71 20.22
CA VAL A 21 14.62 1.77 20.20
C VAL A 21 13.22 1.15 20.30
N VAL A 22 12.94 0.06 19.58
CA VAL A 22 11.66 -0.66 19.68
C VAL A 22 11.42 -1.15 21.13
N VAL A 23 12.40 -1.82 21.75
CA VAL A 23 12.29 -2.28 23.15
C VAL A 23 12.01 -1.12 24.11
N LYS A 24 12.67 0.03 23.92
CA LYS A 24 12.43 1.23 24.70
C LYS A 24 10.99 1.74 24.55
N GLU A 25 10.49 1.84 23.32
CA GLU A 25 9.12 2.29 23.04
C GLU A 25 8.06 1.31 23.54
N PHE A 26 8.33 0.00 23.52
CA PHE A 26 7.47 -1.02 24.13
C PHE A 26 7.33 -0.81 25.65
N GLY A 27 8.44 -0.46 26.33
CA GLY A 27 8.45 -0.13 27.76
C GLY A 27 7.63 1.11 28.10
N GLY A 28 7.68 2.13 27.24
CA GLY A 28 6.92 3.38 27.41
C GLY A 28 5.44 3.27 27.05
N THR A 29 5.09 2.50 26.02
CA THR A 29 3.74 2.48 25.42
C THR A 29 2.88 1.33 25.96
N VAL A 30 3.47 0.14 26.13
CA VAL A 30 2.74 -1.10 26.49
C VAL A 30 2.93 -1.45 27.98
N GLY A 31 3.80 -0.73 28.68
CA GLY A 31 4.12 -0.98 30.10
C GLY A 31 4.86 -2.30 30.35
N LYS A 32 5.33 -2.98 29.30
CA LYS A 32 6.11 -4.23 29.38
C LYS A 32 7.59 -3.93 29.23
N LEU A 33 8.38 -4.36 30.21
CA LEU A 33 9.83 -4.11 30.24
C LEU A 33 10.62 -4.91 29.17
N SER A 34 10.02 -5.95 28.58
CA SER A 34 10.68 -6.83 27.62
C SER A 34 9.70 -7.39 26.58
N LEU A 35 10.22 -7.66 25.38
CA LEU A 35 9.50 -8.34 24.30
C LEU A 35 9.35 -9.83 24.61
N THR A 36 8.26 -10.44 24.15
CA THR A 36 8.14 -11.90 24.11
C THR A 36 9.00 -12.48 22.97
N PRO A 37 9.37 -13.78 23.01
CA PRO A 37 10.16 -14.40 21.93
C PRO A 37 9.52 -14.28 20.54
N LEU A 38 8.18 -14.27 20.48
CA LEU A 38 7.46 -14.04 19.24
C LEU A 38 7.64 -12.59 18.76
N GLN A 39 7.49 -11.61 19.64
CA GLN A 39 7.62 -10.20 19.29
C GLN A 39 9.07 -9.84 18.90
N GLU A 40 10.08 -10.45 19.53
CA GLU A 40 11.47 -10.31 19.11
C GLU A 40 11.69 -10.82 17.69
N ARG A 41 11.11 -11.99 17.35
CA ARG A 41 11.18 -12.54 15.99
C ARG A 41 10.48 -11.62 14.98
N LEU A 42 9.29 -11.11 15.30
CA LEU A 42 8.57 -10.18 14.44
C LEU A 42 9.34 -8.87 14.24
N ALA A 43 10.03 -8.36 15.26
CA ALA A 43 10.90 -7.20 15.13
C ALA A 43 12.08 -7.46 14.17
N GLN A 44 12.71 -8.64 14.27
CA GLN A 44 13.77 -9.04 13.35
C GLN A 44 13.26 -9.17 11.91
N HIS A 45 12.10 -9.80 11.73
CA HIS A 45 11.45 -9.94 10.42
C HIS A 45 11.13 -8.58 9.80
N LEU A 46 10.61 -7.65 10.61
CA LEU A 46 10.33 -6.27 10.19
C LEU A 46 11.60 -5.54 9.78
N PHE A 47 12.69 -5.67 10.55
CA PHE A 47 13.99 -5.10 10.17
C PHE A 47 14.46 -5.62 8.80
N VAL A 48 14.40 -6.93 8.57
CA VAL A 48 14.82 -7.56 7.30
C VAL A 48 13.97 -7.07 6.13
N ALA A 49 12.66 -6.97 6.31
CA ALA A 49 11.74 -6.46 5.28
C ALA A 49 12.04 -4.99 4.93
N ILE A 50 12.23 -4.14 5.94
CA ILE A 50 12.59 -2.73 5.74
C ILE A 50 13.93 -2.62 5.04
N ASP A 51 14.95 -3.32 5.50
CA ASP A 51 16.30 -3.26 4.93
C ASP A 51 16.31 -3.66 3.44
N THR A 52 15.59 -4.73 3.11
CA THR A 52 15.43 -5.20 1.73
C THR A 52 14.73 -4.14 0.86
N GLN A 53 13.67 -3.52 1.40
CA GLN A 53 12.91 -2.50 0.69
C GLN A 53 13.73 -1.23 0.46
N LEU A 54 14.46 -0.74 1.47
CA LEU A 54 15.32 0.44 1.36
C LEU A 54 16.39 0.22 0.28
N LYS A 55 17.06 -0.94 0.29
CA LYS A 55 18.06 -1.30 -0.74
C LYS A 55 17.46 -1.31 -2.14
N SER A 56 16.27 -1.90 -2.30
CA SER A 56 15.57 -1.94 -3.59
C SER A 56 15.22 -0.53 -4.10
N LEU A 57 14.72 0.33 -3.21
CA LEU A 57 14.35 1.71 -3.55
C LEU A 57 15.58 2.59 -3.80
N GLU A 58 16.67 2.39 -3.06
CA GLU A 58 17.92 3.12 -3.26
C GLU A 58 18.53 2.82 -4.63
N VAL A 59 18.50 1.56 -5.07
CA VAL A 59 18.92 1.21 -6.45
C VAL A 59 18.08 1.97 -7.48
N LYS A 60 16.76 2.05 -7.28
CA LYS A 60 15.87 2.81 -8.18
C LYS A 60 16.16 4.31 -8.15
N ARG A 61 16.38 4.89 -6.97
CA ARG A 61 16.75 6.31 -6.80
C ARG A 61 18.08 6.63 -7.49
N ALA A 62 19.10 5.78 -7.31
CA ALA A 62 20.42 5.97 -7.89
C ALA A 62 20.43 5.91 -9.42
N LEU A 63 19.53 5.14 -10.02
CA LEU A 63 19.34 5.06 -11.48
C LEU A 63 18.52 6.24 -12.04
N ASP A 64 17.67 6.86 -11.23
CA ASP A 64 16.85 8.00 -11.61
C ASP A 64 17.68 9.31 -11.54
N LYS A 65 18.09 9.81 -12.70
CA LYS A 65 18.89 11.04 -12.83
C LYS A 65 18.23 12.24 -12.15
N SER A 66 16.90 12.29 -12.07
CA SER A 66 16.17 13.40 -11.45
C SER A 66 16.17 13.36 -9.92
N LYS A 67 16.53 12.21 -9.32
CA LYS A 67 16.49 11.98 -7.86
C LYS A 67 17.86 11.68 -7.27
N LYS A 68 18.92 11.78 -8.07
CA LYS A 68 20.29 11.45 -7.67
C LYS A 68 20.81 12.35 -6.54
N ASP A 69 20.39 13.62 -6.54
CA ASP A 69 20.79 14.61 -5.55
C ASP A 69 19.91 14.60 -4.28
N ASN A 70 18.83 13.82 -4.28
CA ASN A 70 18.03 13.60 -3.08
C ASN A 70 18.82 12.77 -2.06
N ALA A 71 18.47 12.91 -0.79
CA ALA A 71 19.06 12.10 0.27
C ALA A 71 18.95 10.58 -0.05
N PRO A 72 19.99 9.78 0.24
CA PRO A 72 19.93 8.33 0.08
C PRO A 72 18.79 7.70 0.87
N ILE A 73 18.09 6.73 0.27
CA ILE A 73 17.07 5.92 0.94
C ILE A 73 17.78 4.82 1.75
N ALA A 74 18.32 5.21 2.90
CA ALA A 74 19.14 4.38 3.77
C ALA A 74 18.83 4.63 5.24
N TRP A 75 19.21 3.69 6.12
CA TRP A 75 18.93 3.73 7.56
C TRP A 75 19.35 5.02 8.26
N GLU A 76 20.46 5.63 7.84
CA GLU A 76 20.96 6.91 8.38
C GLU A 76 19.96 8.07 8.20
N ASN A 77 19.17 8.05 7.13
CA ASN A 77 18.22 9.09 6.78
C ASN A 77 16.80 8.76 7.24
N ILE A 78 16.60 7.78 8.12
CA ILE A 78 15.27 7.38 8.60
C ILE A 78 14.94 8.05 9.93
N ASN A 79 13.70 8.49 10.07
CA ASN A 79 13.11 8.89 11.34
C ASN A 79 12.85 7.65 12.22
N MET A 80 13.87 7.26 12.99
CA MET A 80 13.82 6.06 13.83
C MET A 80 12.77 6.12 14.95
N ASN A 81 12.45 7.30 15.47
CA ASN A 81 11.47 7.42 16.56
C ASN A 81 10.07 7.06 16.08
N LYS A 82 9.63 7.65 14.96
CA LYS A 82 8.34 7.34 14.35
C LYS A 82 8.27 5.86 13.93
N LEU A 83 9.31 5.38 13.27
CA LEU A 83 9.38 3.98 12.85
C LEU A 83 9.25 3.01 14.04
N ALA A 84 9.89 3.31 15.17
CA ALA A 84 9.83 2.44 16.34
C ALA A 84 8.42 2.37 16.94
N ILE A 85 7.73 3.52 17.07
CA ILE A 85 6.34 3.58 17.53
C ILE A 85 5.43 2.77 16.60
N ASP A 86 5.52 3.00 15.29
CA ASP A 86 4.71 2.27 14.31
C ASP A 86 5.00 0.77 14.36
N SER A 87 6.27 0.39 14.53
CA SER A 87 6.71 -1.00 14.67
C SER A 87 6.09 -1.68 15.88
N VAL A 88 6.03 -1.01 17.03
CA VAL A 88 5.38 -1.53 18.25
C VAL A 88 3.95 -1.95 17.95
N HIS A 89 3.20 -1.07 17.28
CA HIS A 89 1.80 -1.34 16.97
C HIS A 89 1.61 -2.57 16.08
N ARG A 90 2.42 -2.70 15.01
CA ARG A 90 2.29 -3.84 14.09
C ARG A 90 2.76 -5.16 14.74
N ILE A 91 3.84 -5.11 15.52
CA ILE A 91 4.37 -6.28 16.24
C ILE A 91 3.39 -6.75 17.32
N GLU A 92 2.73 -5.85 18.05
CA GLU A 92 1.75 -6.21 19.08
C GLU A 92 0.51 -6.90 18.48
N LEU A 93 0.06 -6.46 17.30
CA LEU A 93 -0.99 -7.15 16.56
C LEU A 93 -0.57 -8.53 16.04
N GLY A 94 0.73 -8.84 16.05
CA GLY A 94 1.28 -10.10 15.58
C GLY A 94 1.53 -10.12 14.06
N LEU A 95 1.64 -8.94 13.45
CA LEU A 95 1.89 -8.82 12.01
C LEU A 95 3.36 -9.11 11.70
N ASP A 96 3.57 -9.92 10.67
CA ASP A 96 4.90 -10.35 10.22
C ASP A 96 5.21 -9.79 8.84
N ALA A 97 6.22 -8.93 8.74
CA ALA A 97 6.57 -8.26 7.49
C ALA A 97 7.18 -9.18 6.41
N LEU A 98 7.62 -10.40 6.76
CA LEU A 98 8.12 -11.36 5.78
C LEU A 98 7.01 -12.18 5.12
N ILE A 99 5.79 -12.16 5.67
CA ILE A 99 4.63 -12.76 5.03
C ILE A 99 4.13 -11.79 3.94
N PRO A 100 3.98 -12.24 2.68
CA PRO A 100 3.49 -11.39 1.60
C PRO A 100 2.15 -10.73 1.96
N ASN A 101 2.05 -9.41 1.75
CA ASN A 101 0.86 -8.60 2.03
C ASN A 101 0.42 -8.55 3.51
N HIS A 102 1.34 -8.78 4.45
CA HIS A 102 1.12 -8.43 5.87
C HIS A 102 1.42 -6.96 6.14
N ILE A 103 2.65 -6.53 5.88
CA ILE A 103 3.12 -5.15 6.11
C ILE A 103 3.90 -4.68 4.88
N HIS A 104 3.64 -3.45 4.45
CA HIS A 104 4.37 -2.78 3.36
C HIS A 104 5.11 -1.56 3.93
N PRO A 105 6.46 -1.63 4.05
CA PRO A 105 7.27 -0.47 4.39
C PRO A 105 7.36 0.52 3.21
N ILE A 106 6.87 1.74 3.39
CA ILE A 106 6.86 2.76 2.33
C ILE A 106 7.53 4.04 2.86
N PRO A 107 8.72 4.41 2.35
CA PRO A 107 9.39 5.63 2.78
C PRO A 107 8.80 6.88 2.09
N TYR A 108 8.59 7.92 2.88
CA TYR A 108 8.15 9.24 2.45
C TYR A 108 9.10 10.30 2.97
N TRP A 109 9.49 11.25 2.11
CA TRP A 109 10.39 12.32 2.51
C TRP A 109 9.66 13.33 3.40
N ASN A 110 10.14 13.49 4.64
CA ASN A 110 9.66 14.50 5.57
C ASN A 110 10.55 15.74 5.45
N LYS A 111 10.07 16.76 4.72
CA LYS A 111 10.81 18.01 4.48
C LYS A 111 11.19 18.76 5.75
N ARG A 112 10.39 18.66 6.82
CA ARG A 112 10.63 19.37 8.08
C ARG A 112 11.78 18.75 8.88
N LEU A 113 11.90 17.43 8.85
CA LEU A 113 12.93 16.70 9.58
C LEU A 113 14.15 16.36 8.72
N GLU A 114 14.06 16.63 7.41
CA GLU A 114 15.05 16.23 6.40
C GLU A 114 15.42 14.74 6.50
N LYS A 115 14.41 13.91 6.77
CA LYS A 115 14.51 12.46 6.94
C LYS A 115 13.33 11.76 6.28
N TYR A 116 13.49 10.47 5.99
CA TYR A 116 12.40 9.59 5.58
C TYR A 116 11.60 9.12 6.78
N ASP A 117 10.29 9.39 6.74
CA ASP A 117 9.32 8.67 7.56
C ASP A 117 8.97 7.37 6.82
N LEU A 118 8.92 6.24 7.54
CA LEU A 118 8.47 4.97 6.99
C LEU A 118 7.03 4.72 7.42
N SER A 119 6.11 4.67 6.46
CA SER A 119 4.77 4.12 6.72
C SER A 119 4.87 2.60 6.73
N LEU A 120 4.23 1.98 7.72
CA LEU A 120 4.08 0.52 7.82
C LEU A 120 2.63 0.16 7.50
N ASP A 121 2.29 0.25 6.21
CA ASP A 121 0.92 0.03 5.73
C ASP A 121 0.55 -1.44 5.87
N VAL A 122 -0.61 -1.73 6.46
CA VAL A 122 -1.08 -3.11 6.63
C VAL A 122 -1.70 -3.59 5.32
N GLY A 123 -1.14 -4.66 4.77
CA GLY A 123 -1.66 -5.30 3.56
C GLY A 123 -2.93 -6.10 3.84
N TYR A 124 -3.63 -6.54 2.79
CA TYR A 124 -4.94 -7.19 2.93
C TYR A 124 -4.87 -8.54 3.66
N VAL A 125 -3.75 -9.29 3.56
CA VAL A 125 -3.55 -10.54 4.31
C VAL A 125 -3.32 -10.24 5.79
N GLY A 126 -2.49 -9.24 6.09
CA GLY A 126 -2.27 -8.79 7.46
C GLY A 126 -3.57 -8.31 8.11
N LYS A 127 -4.40 -7.60 7.34
CA LYS A 127 -5.71 -7.11 7.78
C LYS A 127 -6.68 -8.23 8.14
N ASP A 128 -6.84 -9.21 7.24
CA ASP A 128 -7.65 -10.40 7.53
C ASP A 128 -7.15 -11.11 8.79
N TYR A 129 -5.83 -11.30 8.91
CA TYR A 129 -5.21 -11.96 10.07
C TYR A 129 -5.53 -11.28 11.40
N TYR A 130 -5.22 -9.98 11.55
CA TYR A 130 -5.41 -9.33 12.83
C TYR A 130 -6.91 -9.12 13.14
N LYS A 131 -7.75 -8.87 12.13
CA LYS A 131 -9.21 -8.71 12.33
C LYS A 131 -9.86 -9.99 12.84
N ARG A 132 -9.48 -11.16 12.31
CA ARG A 132 -9.94 -12.46 12.83
C ARG A 132 -9.51 -12.68 14.28
N LYS A 133 -8.24 -12.35 14.61
CA LYS A 133 -7.69 -12.51 15.95
C LYS A 133 -8.40 -11.61 16.99
N MET A 134 -8.72 -10.39 16.59
CA MET A 134 -9.39 -9.39 17.43
C MET A 134 -10.92 -9.50 17.40
N ALA A 135 -11.50 -10.48 16.70
CA ALA A 135 -12.94 -10.66 16.63
C ALA A 135 -13.53 -11.08 17.99
N LEU A 136 -14.72 -10.57 18.32
CA LEU A 136 -15.53 -11.00 19.47
C LEU A 136 -15.90 -12.48 19.33
N GLU A 137 -16.37 -12.84 18.14
CA GLU A 137 -16.61 -14.22 17.74
C GLU A 137 -15.72 -14.52 16.54
N PRO A 138 -14.69 -15.36 16.68
CA PRO A 138 -13.81 -15.68 15.56
C PRO A 138 -14.58 -16.36 14.42
N PRO A 139 -14.49 -15.84 13.17
CA PRO A 139 -15.05 -16.52 12.01
C PRO A 139 -14.38 -17.89 11.80
N LEU A 140 -15.17 -18.90 11.40
CA LEU A 140 -14.65 -20.20 10.98
C LEU A 140 -13.88 -20.06 9.66
N ASP A 141 -14.48 -19.36 8.70
CA ASP A 141 -13.88 -19.05 7.42
C ASP A 141 -14.40 -17.69 6.91
N ILE A 142 -13.56 -17.02 6.12
CA ILE A 142 -13.96 -15.86 5.34
C ILE A 142 -13.53 -16.10 3.91
N ARG A 143 -14.51 -16.17 3.02
CA ARG A 143 -14.29 -16.31 1.59
C ARG A 143 -14.37 -14.94 0.92
N TYR A 144 -13.44 -14.67 0.02
CA TYR A 144 -13.41 -13.45 -0.79
C TYR A 144 -13.44 -13.85 -2.25
N GLU A 145 -14.45 -13.42 -3.00
CA GLU A 145 -14.56 -13.71 -4.43
C GLU A 145 -14.90 -12.45 -5.22
N LEU A 146 -14.14 -12.21 -6.28
CA LEU A 146 -14.54 -11.26 -7.31
C LEU A 146 -15.54 -11.93 -8.24
N VAL A 147 -16.59 -11.20 -8.59
CA VAL A 147 -17.62 -11.62 -9.53
C VAL A 147 -17.35 -10.94 -10.86
N TYR A 148 -17.24 -11.74 -11.91
CA TYR A 148 -17.00 -11.27 -13.26
C TYR A 148 -18.25 -11.42 -14.13
N SER A 149 -18.28 -10.72 -15.26
CA SER A 149 -19.44 -10.63 -16.14
C SER A 149 -19.97 -11.97 -16.65
N ASN A 150 -19.10 -12.99 -16.76
CA ASN A 150 -19.49 -14.33 -17.25
C ASN A 150 -19.79 -15.32 -16.11
N ASP A 151 -19.63 -14.93 -14.85
CA ASP A 151 -19.99 -15.76 -13.71
C ASP A 151 -21.50 -15.72 -13.45
N GLU A 152 -22.03 -16.76 -12.80
CA GLU A 152 -23.36 -16.72 -12.20
C GLU A 152 -23.24 -16.55 -10.69
N PHE A 153 -23.82 -15.46 -10.19
CA PHE A 153 -23.86 -15.17 -8.76
C PHE A 153 -25.28 -14.84 -8.33
N MET A 154 -25.78 -15.56 -7.32
CA MET A 154 -27.09 -15.35 -6.74
C MET A 154 -26.96 -15.22 -5.21
N PRO A 155 -27.10 -14.00 -4.64
CA PRO A 155 -27.08 -13.82 -3.20
C PRO A 155 -28.42 -14.27 -2.58
N ILE A 156 -28.36 -15.02 -1.48
CA ILE A 156 -29.52 -15.46 -0.73
C ILE A 156 -29.49 -14.72 0.62
N LYS A 157 -30.28 -13.66 0.72
CA LYS A 157 -30.34 -12.83 1.92
C LYS A 157 -31.32 -13.38 2.96
N LYS A 158 -31.07 -13.02 4.21
CA LYS A 158 -31.97 -13.35 5.31
C LYS A 158 -33.33 -12.75 5.02
N SER A 159 -34.35 -13.60 5.05
CA SER A 159 -35.73 -13.24 4.74
C SER A 159 -36.67 -14.14 5.54
N ALA A 160 -37.98 -13.92 5.41
CA ALA A 160 -38.97 -14.80 6.03
C ALA A 160 -38.84 -16.28 5.57
N LEU A 161 -38.24 -16.51 4.39
CA LEU A 161 -38.06 -17.84 3.81
C LEU A 161 -36.65 -18.43 4.02
N SER A 162 -35.68 -17.60 4.41
CA SER A 162 -34.30 -18.03 4.68
C SER A 162 -33.79 -17.43 5.98
N GLU A 163 -33.63 -18.25 7.00
CA GLU A 163 -33.12 -17.81 8.31
C GLU A 163 -31.64 -17.43 8.29
N VAL A 164 -30.91 -17.90 7.29
CA VAL A 164 -29.45 -17.78 7.14
C VAL A 164 -29.12 -17.07 5.83
N GLU A 165 -28.11 -16.20 5.86
CA GLU A 165 -27.54 -15.66 4.62
C GLU A 165 -26.64 -16.70 3.94
N SER A 166 -26.76 -16.84 2.63
CA SER A 166 -25.94 -17.74 1.82
C SER A 166 -25.85 -17.22 0.38
N TYR A 167 -25.25 -17.99 -0.52
CA TYR A 167 -25.15 -17.62 -1.93
C TYR A 167 -24.94 -18.85 -2.81
N GLU A 168 -25.32 -18.73 -4.08
CA GLU A 168 -24.88 -19.64 -5.14
C GLU A 168 -23.89 -18.91 -6.04
N PHE A 169 -22.77 -19.57 -6.34
CA PHE A 169 -21.73 -19.03 -7.22
C PHE A 169 -21.20 -20.09 -8.15
N LYS A 170 -21.27 -19.84 -9.46
CA LYS A 170 -20.80 -20.75 -10.51
C LYS A 170 -19.93 -19.99 -11.51
N ILE A 171 -18.70 -20.46 -11.68
CA ILE A 171 -17.80 -19.98 -12.72
C ILE A 171 -18.04 -20.83 -13.97
N LYS A 172 -18.65 -20.25 -15.00
CA LYS A 172 -18.96 -20.96 -16.26
C LYS A 172 -17.71 -21.30 -17.05
N ASN A 173 -16.78 -20.35 -17.14
CA ASN A 173 -15.53 -20.49 -17.85
C ASN A 173 -14.38 -19.93 -17.00
N ALA A 174 -13.58 -20.83 -16.41
CA ALA A 174 -12.51 -20.44 -15.51
C ALA A 174 -11.37 -19.66 -16.19
N PHE A 175 -11.19 -19.81 -17.50
CA PHE A 175 -10.11 -19.15 -18.25
C PHE A 175 -10.54 -17.85 -18.92
N ASP A 176 -11.85 -17.59 -19.00
CA ASP A 176 -12.42 -16.35 -19.53
C ASP A 176 -13.68 -15.97 -18.76
N ARG A 177 -13.45 -15.32 -17.62
CA ARG A 177 -14.50 -14.86 -16.73
C ARG A 177 -15.07 -13.49 -17.14
N GLY A 178 -14.40 -12.78 -18.06
CA GLY A 178 -14.77 -11.42 -18.50
C GLY A 178 -14.22 -10.33 -17.58
N GLU A 179 -14.96 -9.22 -17.43
CA GLU A 179 -14.57 -8.10 -16.57
C GLU A 179 -15.16 -8.21 -15.16
N VAL A 180 -14.47 -7.63 -14.16
CA VAL A 180 -15.00 -7.56 -12.80
C VAL A 180 -16.23 -6.64 -12.75
N VAL A 181 -17.34 -7.17 -12.26
CA VAL A 181 -18.61 -6.44 -12.04
C VAL A 181 -18.91 -6.20 -10.56
N GLY A 182 -18.14 -6.81 -9.66
CA GLY A 182 -18.23 -6.62 -8.22
C GLY A 182 -17.48 -7.72 -7.48
N GLY A 183 -17.82 -7.91 -6.21
CA GLY A 183 -17.31 -9.02 -5.42
C GLY A 183 -18.18 -9.28 -4.20
N PHE A 184 -17.97 -10.43 -3.58
CA PHE A 184 -18.61 -10.76 -2.32
C PHE A 184 -17.62 -11.35 -1.31
N GLY A 185 -17.83 -10.99 -0.06
CA GLY A 185 -17.19 -11.59 1.10
C GLY A 185 -18.21 -12.42 1.85
N TYR A 186 -17.88 -13.65 2.22
CA TYR A 186 -18.77 -14.48 3.02
C TYR A 186 -18.08 -14.87 4.32
N ILE A 187 -18.60 -14.36 5.44
CA ILE A 187 -18.08 -14.63 6.78
C ILE A 187 -18.94 -15.73 7.39
N SER A 188 -18.32 -16.87 7.69
CA SER A 188 -18.98 -18.00 8.31
C SER A 188 -18.63 -18.11 9.79
N TYR A 189 -19.62 -18.43 10.62
CA TYR A 189 -19.47 -18.62 12.05
C TYR A 189 -19.95 -20.01 12.45
N THR A 190 -19.64 -20.40 13.69
CA THR A 190 -20.14 -21.65 14.27
C THR A 190 -21.66 -21.68 14.32
N ASP A 191 -22.32 -20.55 14.60
CA ASP A 191 -23.75 -20.38 14.42
C ASP A 191 -24.06 -19.84 13.01
N PRO A 192 -24.67 -20.64 12.12
CA PRO A 192 -24.99 -20.21 10.77
C PRO A 192 -25.91 -19.00 10.70
N LYS A 193 -26.71 -18.72 11.75
CA LYS A 193 -27.62 -17.56 11.77
C LYS A 193 -26.88 -16.22 11.81
N LYS A 194 -25.58 -16.25 12.13
CA LYS A 194 -24.69 -15.08 12.14
C LYS A 194 -23.88 -14.95 10.85
N ASN A 195 -23.95 -15.95 9.95
CA ASN A 195 -23.26 -15.88 8.67
C ASN A 195 -23.65 -14.60 7.95
N THR A 196 -22.65 -13.92 7.40
CA THR A 196 -22.81 -12.59 6.82
C THR A 196 -22.26 -12.61 5.41
N LEU A 197 -23.14 -12.32 4.44
CA LEU A 197 -22.77 -12.08 3.05
C LEU A 197 -22.58 -10.58 2.82
N VAL A 198 -21.34 -10.16 2.58
CA VAL A 198 -20.99 -8.78 2.26
C VAL A 198 -20.90 -8.64 0.75
N LEU A 199 -21.73 -7.78 0.17
CA LEU A 199 -21.67 -7.46 -1.26
C LEU A 199 -20.88 -6.17 -1.45
N VAL A 200 -19.98 -6.16 -2.42
CA VAL A 200 -19.19 -4.98 -2.81
C VAL A 200 -19.42 -4.74 -4.30
N THR A 201 -20.05 -3.62 -4.61
CA THR A 201 -20.39 -3.27 -6.00
C THR A 201 -19.19 -2.73 -6.75
N LYS A 202 -19.25 -2.72 -8.10
CA LYS A 202 -18.27 -2.01 -8.93
C LYS A 202 -18.17 -0.52 -8.55
N ASP A 203 -19.30 0.09 -8.20
CA ASP A 203 -19.34 1.49 -7.76
C ASP A 203 -18.61 1.71 -6.44
N ASP A 204 -18.71 0.78 -5.48
CA ASP A 204 -17.96 0.86 -4.23
C ASP A 204 -16.45 0.77 -4.47
N MET A 205 -16.03 -0.08 -5.40
CA MET A 205 -14.63 -0.22 -5.81
C MET A 205 -14.13 1.05 -6.49
N GLU A 206 -14.95 1.64 -7.36
CA GLU A 206 -14.60 2.88 -8.06
C GLU A 206 -14.53 4.08 -7.12
N LYS A 207 -15.42 4.18 -6.12
CA LYS A 207 -15.30 5.16 -5.03
C LYS A 207 -13.98 5.00 -4.28
N SER A 208 -13.59 3.77 -3.95
CA SER A 208 -12.30 3.51 -3.30
C SER A 208 -11.08 3.81 -4.19
N ARG A 209 -11.22 3.72 -5.52
CA ARG A 209 -10.20 4.15 -6.48
C ARG A 209 -10.05 5.66 -6.49
N LYS A 210 -11.17 6.40 -6.59
CA LYS A 210 -11.19 7.87 -6.61
C LYS A 210 -10.62 8.48 -5.33
N ALA A 211 -10.93 7.89 -4.19
CA ALA A 211 -10.36 8.28 -2.91
C ALA A 211 -8.85 7.97 -2.80
N ALA A 212 -8.24 7.18 -3.69
CA ALA A 212 -6.82 6.86 -3.56
C ALA A 212 -5.94 8.06 -3.95
N LYS A 213 -4.93 8.36 -3.14
CA LYS A 213 -3.97 9.47 -3.37
C LYS A 213 -3.21 9.38 -4.71
N SER A 214 -3.21 8.22 -5.36
CA SER A 214 -2.60 8.06 -6.68
C SER A 214 -3.17 6.88 -7.46
N ASP A 215 -3.40 7.11 -8.74
CA ASP A 215 -3.71 6.08 -9.74
C ASP A 215 -2.48 5.22 -10.10
N ALA A 216 -1.27 5.59 -9.67
CA ALA A 216 -0.03 4.92 -10.06
C ALA A 216 0.02 3.43 -9.68
N PHE A 217 -0.71 3.04 -8.63
CA PHE A 217 -0.83 1.63 -8.23
C PHE A 217 -2.10 0.96 -8.79
N TRP A 218 -3.20 1.70 -8.93
CA TRP A 218 -4.47 1.20 -9.43
C TRP A 218 -4.43 0.85 -10.92
N LYS A 219 -3.85 1.72 -11.75
CA LYS A 219 -3.76 1.52 -13.21
C LYS A 219 -3.02 0.26 -13.62
N PRO A 220 -1.83 -0.07 -13.07
CA PRO A 220 -1.14 -1.32 -13.43
C PRO A 220 -1.75 -2.57 -12.78
N HIS A 221 -2.50 -2.43 -11.68
CA HIS A 221 -3.01 -3.57 -10.90
C HIS A 221 -4.50 -3.45 -10.52
N PRO A 222 -5.42 -3.25 -11.50
CA PRO A 222 -6.83 -2.93 -11.21
C PRO A 222 -7.54 -4.05 -10.45
N THR A 223 -7.42 -5.29 -10.92
CA THR A 223 -8.07 -6.46 -10.29
C THR A 223 -7.57 -6.70 -8.86
N GLN A 224 -6.27 -6.52 -8.62
CA GLN A 224 -5.70 -6.68 -7.29
C GLN A 224 -6.25 -5.62 -6.33
N MET A 225 -6.39 -4.38 -6.79
CA MET A 225 -6.93 -3.31 -5.95
C MET A 225 -8.43 -3.48 -5.67
N GLN A 226 -9.21 -3.95 -6.64
CA GLN A 226 -10.60 -4.36 -6.42
C GLN A 226 -10.69 -5.46 -5.35
N PHE A 227 -9.79 -6.44 -5.38
CA PHE A 227 -9.71 -7.47 -4.34
C PHE A 227 -9.36 -6.89 -2.95
N VAL A 228 -8.43 -5.93 -2.88
CA VAL A 228 -8.08 -5.24 -1.62
C VAL A 228 -9.31 -4.51 -1.04
N VAL A 229 -10.09 -3.84 -1.88
CA VAL A 229 -11.33 -3.19 -1.43
C VAL A 229 -12.31 -4.23 -0.89
N LEU A 230 -12.47 -5.35 -1.58
CA LEU A 230 -13.33 -6.44 -1.13
C LEU A 230 -12.94 -6.95 0.26
N VAL A 231 -11.65 -7.23 0.49
CA VAL A 231 -11.15 -7.67 1.79
C VAL A 231 -11.40 -6.62 2.87
N ARG A 232 -11.10 -5.34 2.58
CA ARG A 232 -11.32 -4.23 3.53
C ARG A 232 -12.79 -4.07 3.92
N ARG A 233 -13.70 -4.07 2.93
CA ARG A 233 -15.15 -3.91 3.15
C ARG A 233 -15.75 -5.09 3.91
N THR A 234 -15.26 -6.30 3.64
CA THR A 234 -15.71 -7.51 4.31
C THR A 234 -15.22 -7.58 5.74
N THR A 235 -13.91 -7.39 5.97
CA THR A 235 -13.32 -7.41 7.32
C THR A 235 -13.83 -6.29 8.22
N ALA A 236 -14.29 -5.17 7.66
CA ALA A 236 -14.98 -4.11 8.41
C ALA A 236 -16.33 -4.55 9.02
N LYS A 237 -16.89 -5.69 8.60
CA LYS A 237 -18.11 -6.27 9.18
C LYS A 237 -17.84 -7.23 10.35
N ILE A 238 -16.57 -7.48 10.68
CA ILE A 238 -16.20 -8.30 11.84
C ILE A 238 -16.27 -7.42 13.08
N ASN A 239 -17.08 -7.85 14.05
CA ASN A 239 -17.17 -7.16 15.34
C ASN A 239 -15.91 -7.42 16.15
N VAL A 240 -15.25 -6.34 16.55
CA VAL A 240 -14.06 -6.39 17.41
C VAL A 240 -14.48 -6.67 18.85
N ASP A 241 -13.72 -7.53 19.52
CA ASP A 241 -13.87 -7.83 20.94
C ASP A 241 -13.37 -6.64 21.79
N PRO A 242 -14.23 -5.98 22.59
CA PRO A 242 -13.83 -4.88 23.45
C PRO A 242 -12.68 -5.25 24.41
N GLU A 243 -12.58 -6.50 24.86
CA GLU A 243 -11.52 -6.95 25.77
C GLU A 243 -10.16 -7.08 25.07
N LYS A 244 -10.14 -7.22 23.74
CA LYS A 244 -8.92 -7.33 22.94
C LYS A 244 -8.48 -5.99 22.35
N VAL A 245 -9.27 -4.94 22.51
CA VAL A 245 -8.91 -3.60 22.03
C VAL A 245 -7.73 -3.08 22.87
N ASN A 246 -6.62 -2.79 22.19
CA ASN A 246 -5.45 -2.15 22.78
C ASN A 246 -5.07 -0.89 21.99
N ALA A 247 -4.14 -0.10 22.54
CA ALA A 247 -3.64 1.12 21.89
C ALA A 247 -3.12 0.85 20.47
N SER A 248 -2.51 -0.30 20.25
CA SER A 248 -1.96 -0.71 18.96
C SER A 248 -3.02 -0.99 17.89
N LEU A 249 -4.14 -1.61 18.26
CA LEU A 249 -5.28 -1.76 17.37
C LEU A 249 -5.86 -0.39 17.01
N MET A 250 -6.08 0.47 18.01
CA MET A 250 -6.60 1.82 17.77
C MET A 250 -5.68 2.62 16.85
N ALA A 251 -4.37 2.59 17.07
CA ALA A 251 -3.40 3.30 16.24
C ALA A 251 -3.43 2.81 14.78
N VAL A 252 -3.47 1.50 14.55
CA VAL A 252 -3.51 0.93 13.19
C VAL A 252 -4.82 1.23 12.47
N GLU A 253 -5.96 1.15 13.16
CA GLU A 253 -7.26 1.52 12.58
C GLU A 253 -7.35 3.03 12.32
N MET A 254 -6.85 3.85 13.25
CA MET A 254 -6.83 5.30 13.11
C MET A 254 -5.92 5.73 11.96
N ASP A 255 -4.75 5.12 11.80
CA ASP A 255 -3.89 5.34 10.64
C ASP A 255 -4.65 5.07 9.34
N GLU A 256 -5.39 3.96 9.26
CA GLU A 256 -6.20 3.66 8.08
C GLU A 256 -7.35 4.66 7.86
N THR A 257 -8.02 5.10 8.94
CA THR A 257 -9.12 6.07 8.85
C THR A 257 -8.63 7.47 8.56
N VAL A 258 -7.49 7.90 9.11
CA VAL A 258 -6.87 9.20 8.81
C VAL A 258 -6.34 9.17 7.39
N GLN A 259 -5.65 8.10 7.01
CA GLN A 259 -5.28 7.90 5.63
C GLN A 259 -6.51 7.91 4.72
N ALA A 260 -7.71 7.54 5.20
CA ALA A 260 -8.99 7.63 4.48
C ALA A 260 -9.71 8.98 4.58
N ALA A 261 -9.60 9.70 5.68
CA ALA A 261 -10.22 11.00 5.91
C ALA A 261 -9.41 12.11 5.22
N ASP A 262 -8.09 11.99 5.15
CA ASP A 262 -7.26 12.75 4.21
C ASP A 262 -7.78 12.60 2.77
N ARG A 263 -8.39 11.45 2.42
CA ARG A 263 -9.00 11.18 1.10
C ARG A 263 -10.35 11.89 0.96
N ASP A 264 -11.16 11.91 2.02
CA ASP A 264 -12.49 12.55 2.01
C ASP A 264 -12.40 14.09 2.12
N ILE A 265 -11.37 14.63 2.78
CA ILE A 265 -11.11 16.08 2.85
C ILE A 265 -10.66 16.60 1.48
N GLU A 266 -9.91 15.83 0.68
CA GLU A 266 -9.58 16.20 -0.70
C GLU A 266 -10.81 16.15 -1.64
N GLU A 267 -11.80 15.29 -1.36
CA GLU A 267 -13.05 15.21 -2.13
C GLU A 267 -14.11 16.25 -1.70
N ASN A 268 -14.14 16.65 -0.41
CA ASN A 268 -15.07 17.67 0.11
C ASN A 268 -14.45 19.08 0.25
N ALA A 269 -13.14 19.25 0.08
CA ALA A 269 -12.51 20.56 -0.08
C ALA A 269 -12.66 21.07 -1.52
N ASN A 270 -13.90 21.09 -2.02
CA ASN A 270 -14.23 21.91 -3.17
C ASN A 270 -14.91 23.18 -2.67
N LYS A 271 -14.26 24.32 -2.96
CA LYS A 271 -14.82 25.67 -3.04
C LYS A 271 -15.18 26.33 -1.71
N GLU A 272 -14.19 26.94 -1.09
CA GLU A 272 -14.26 28.34 -0.64
C GLU A 272 -12.84 28.76 -0.21
N ALA A 273 -12.32 29.80 -0.85
CA ALA A 273 -11.23 30.54 -0.24
C ALA A 273 -11.78 31.08 1.09
N LEU A 274 -11.12 30.75 2.20
CA LEU A 274 -11.20 31.61 3.37
C LEU A 274 -10.52 32.91 2.99
N ASP A 275 -11.32 33.82 2.44
CA ASP A 275 -10.96 35.20 2.24
C ASP A 275 -10.82 35.82 3.63
N ILE A 276 -9.61 35.82 4.15
CA ILE A 276 -9.24 36.69 5.25
C ILE A 276 -9.05 38.05 4.58
N ASP A 277 -10.16 38.79 4.46
CA ASP A 277 -10.14 40.21 4.17
C ASP A 277 -9.39 40.91 5.30
N SER A 278 -8.07 41.02 5.12
CA SER A 278 -7.29 42.08 5.72
C SER A 278 -7.93 43.38 5.27
N GLU A 279 -8.45 44.16 6.22
CA GLU A 279 -8.95 45.52 6.02
C GLU A 279 -8.12 46.25 4.96
N LYS A 280 -8.69 46.39 3.75
CA LYS A 280 -8.22 47.32 2.75
C LYS A 280 -9.27 48.41 2.62
N GLU A 281 -8.87 49.54 3.13
CA GLU A 281 -9.50 50.85 3.04
C GLU A 281 -10.20 51.06 1.70
N GLN A 282 -11.49 51.43 1.76
CA GLN A 282 -12.23 51.93 0.61
C GLN A 282 -11.64 53.28 0.20
N ILE A 283 -10.94 53.32 -0.93
CA ILE A 283 -10.62 54.59 -1.60
C ILE A 283 -11.80 54.93 -2.50
N ILE A 284 -12.61 55.89 -2.06
CA ILE A 284 -13.65 56.53 -2.84
C ILE A 284 -13.01 57.75 -3.50
N GLU A 285 -12.79 57.72 -4.81
CA GLU A 285 -12.47 58.92 -5.58
C GLU A 285 -13.75 59.53 -6.13
N ILE A 286 -14.04 60.75 -5.68
CA ILE A 286 -15.19 61.55 -6.08
C ILE A 286 -14.80 62.34 -7.34
N ASP A 287 -15.47 62.11 -8.46
CA ASP A 287 -15.40 63.04 -9.59
C ASP A 287 -16.33 64.25 -9.38
N LYS A 288 -16.04 65.34 -10.08
CA LYS A 288 -16.66 66.66 -9.84
C LYS A 288 -18.14 66.77 -10.22
N ASN A 289 -18.79 65.70 -10.67
CA ASN A 289 -20.20 65.73 -11.06
C ASN A 289 -21.11 64.81 -10.22
N GLY A 290 -20.58 64.13 -9.19
CA GLY A 290 -21.41 63.62 -8.08
C GLY A 290 -22.30 62.41 -8.39
N GLU A 291 -21.94 61.56 -9.35
CA GLU A 291 -22.61 60.26 -9.56
C GLU A 291 -21.67 59.09 -9.20
N VAL A 292 -22.18 58.13 -8.41
CA VAL A 292 -21.46 56.93 -7.97
C VAL A 292 -21.82 55.79 -8.93
N GLN A 293 -20.83 55.22 -9.62
CA GLN A 293 -21.01 53.99 -10.42
C GLN A 293 -20.00 52.93 -10.02
N THR A 294 -20.43 51.67 -9.97
CA THR A 294 -19.60 50.53 -9.58
C THR A 294 -18.91 49.89 -10.80
N VAL A 295 -17.78 49.23 -10.58
CA VAL A 295 -17.01 48.55 -11.64
C VAL A 295 -17.82 47.44 -12.34
N GLU A 296 -18.88 46.94 -11.69
CA GLU A 296 -19.79 45.94 -12.24
C GLU A 296 -20.73 46.52 -13.32
N GLU A 297 -21.05 47.81 -13.27
CA GLU A 297 -21.95 48.45 -14.25
C GLU A 297 -21.30 48.63 -15.64
N ARG A 298 -19.96 48.64 -15.72
CA ARG A 298 -19.23 48.65 -17.01
C ARG A 298 -19.10 47.27 -17.67
N LYS A 299 -19.27 46.17 -16.93
CA LYS A 299 -19.26 44.80 -17.50
C LYS A 299 -20.55 44.43 -18.24
N ALA A 300 -21.64 45.17 -18.01
CA ALA A 300 -22.89 45.01 -18.75
C ALA A 300 -22.87 45.61 -20.18
N ALA A 301 -21.81 46.34 -20.56
CA ALA A 301 -21.74 47.09 -21.82
C ALA A 301 -21.17 46.32 -23.03
N GLY A 302 -20.89 45.01 -22.92
CA GLY A 302 -20.76 44.11 -24.08
C GLY A 302 -19.59 44.37 -25.04
N GLU A 303 -18.34 44.30 -24.57
CA GLU A 303 -17.15 44.20 -25.45
C GLU A 303 -16.55 42.78 -25.40
N MET A 304 -16.75 42.02 -26.47
CA MET A 304 -16.12 40.72 -26.75
C MET A 304 -14.77 40.90 -27.45
N THR A 305 -13.82 39.97 -27.23
CA THR A 305 -13.13 39.26 -28.33
C THR A 305 -12.65 37.87 -27.91
N SER A 306 -12.98 36.91 -28.77
CA SER A 306 -12.65 35.48 -28.88
C SER A 306 -11.19 35.17 -29.25
N ILE A 307 -10.72 33.93 -28.99
CA ILE A 307 -9.85 33.08 -29.85
C ILE A 307 -9.74 31.65 -29.23
N GLU A 308 -10.11 30.61 -30.00
CA GLU A 308 -9.62 29.22 -29.92
C GLU A 308 -8.53 29.03 -31.01
N PRO A 309 -7.59 28.04 -30.93
CA PRO A 309 -7.79 26.71 -31.58
C PRO A 309 -7.00 25.54 -30.90
N GLU A 310 -7.42 24.26 -30.93
CA GLU A 310 -7.25 23.14 -31.91
C GLU A 310 -6.53 21.90 -31.30
N ASP A 311 -6.96 20.73 -31.78
CA ASP A 311 -6.59 19.35 -31.44
C ASP A 311 -5.23 18.90 -31.99
N ASP A 312 -4.60 17.87 -31.39
CA ASP A 312 -3.63 17.02 -32.09
C ASP A 312 -3.60 15.56 -31.57
N GLU A 313 -3.83 14.61 -32.49
CA GLU A 313 -3.84 13.15 -32.33
C GLU A 313 -2.40 12.59 -32.26
N HIS A 314 -2.06 11.69 -31.32
CA HIS A 314 -0.87 10.81 -31.45
C HIS A 314 -1.16 9.34 -31.08
N GLN A 315 -0.57 8.46 -31.90
CA GLN A 315 -0.88 7.05 -32.15
C GLN A 315 -0.49 6.06 -31.04
N VAL A 316 -1.31 5.01 -30.87
CA VAL A 316 -1.13 3.89 -29.94
C VAL A 316 -0.26 2.78 -30.57
N GLN A 317 0.90 2.46 -29.98
CA GLN A 317 1.64 1.23 -30.27
C GLN A 317 1.36 0.13 -29.22
N ALA A 318 1.13 -1.10 -29.68
CA ALA A 318 0.57 -2.20 -28.90
C ALA A 318 1.57 -2.89 -27.93
N PRO A 319 1.10 -3.53 -26.84
CA PRO A 319 1.92 -3.98 -25.69
C PRO A 319 2.86 -5.17 -25.93
N ARG A 320 2.85 -5.81 -27.10
CA ARG A 320 3.59 -7.06 -27.36
C ARG A 320 5.09 -6.86 -27.63
N GLN A 321 5.50 -5.69 -28.15
CA GLN A 321 6.92 -5.44 -28.44
C GLN A 321 7.75 -5.22 -27.17
N LYS A 322 7.18 -4.60 -26.13
CA LYS A 322 7.88 -4.31 -24.87
C LYS A 322 8.31 -5.58 -24.10
N PHE A 323 7.54 -6.66 -24.21
CA PHE A 323 7.84 -7.95 -23.56
C PHE A 323 8.99 -8.70 -24.24
N GLN A 324 9.16 -8.55 -25.57
CA GLN A 324 10.27 -9.19 -26.30
C GLN A 324 11.61 -8.50 -26.02
N ASP A 325 11.61 -7.20 -25.74
CA ASP A 325 12.80 -6.44 -25.40
C ASP A 325 13.31 -6.76 -23.97
N ASP A 326 12.40 -7.05 -23.03
CA ASP A 326 12.73 -7.45 -21.66
C ASP A 326 13.44 -8.82 -21.59
N ILE A 327 13.05 -9.79 -22.45
CA ILE A 327 13.71 -11.10 -22.54
C ILE A 327 15.13 -10.97 -23.14
N ARG A 328 15.32 -10.09 -24.12
CA ARG A 328 16.64 -9.80 -24.70
C ARG A 328 17.56 -9.12 -23.69
N SER A 329 17.03 -8.25 -22.82
CA SER A 329 17.79 -7.63 -21.73
C SER A 329 18.22 -8.65 -20.67
N ALA A 330 17.38 -9.64 -20.35
CA ALA A 330 17.72 -10.72 -19.40
C ALA A 330 18.79 -11.68 -19.95
N ALA A 331 18.80 -11.95 -21.26
CA ALA A 331 19.82 -12.78 -21.92
C ALA A 331 21.21 -12.11 -21.96
N ASN A 332 21.31 -10.79 -21.82
CA ASN A 332 22.60 -10.09 -21.74
C ASN A 332 23.27 -10.22 -20.36
N ILE A 333 22.53 -10.55 -19.30
CA ILE A 333 23.08 -10.70 -17.94
C ILE A 333 23.76 -12.07 -17.76
N LEU A 334 23.31 -13.09 -18.50
CA LEU A 334 23.93 -14.41 -18.58
C LEU A 334 24.54 -14.57 -19.96
N GLY A 335 25.79 -14.13 -20.13
CA GLY A 335 26.49 -14.10 -21.42
C GLY A 335 26.13 -15.27 -22.33
N VAL A 336 25.51 -14.92 -23.48
CA VAL A 336 24.83 -15.81 -24.45
C VAL A 336 25.62 -17.08 -24.82
N LYS A 337 26.96 -17.03 -24.77
CA LYS A 337 27.83 -18.20 -25.03
C LYS A 337 27.80 -19.27 -23.93
N ARG A 338 27.67 -18.88 -22.66
CA ARG A 338 27.57 -19.82 -21.52
C ARG A 338 26.19 -20.48 -21.47
N TYR A 339 25.18 -19.73 -21.90
CA TYR A 339 23.79 -20.19 -21.99
C TYR A 339 23.59 -21.20 -23.13
N ALA A 340 24.19 -20.95 -24.30
CA ALA A 340 24.16 -21.89 -25.43
C ALA A 340 24.87 -23.22 -25.12
N ALA A 341 26.00 -23.18 -24.38
CA ALA A 341 26.74 -24.38 -23.99
C ALA A 341 25.93 -25.30 -23.07
N ILE A 342 25.19 -24.72 -22.12
CA ILE A 342 24.35 -25.47 -21.17
C ILE A 342 23.16 -26.14 -21.89
N LEU A 343 22.53 -25.45 -22.85
CA LEU A 343 21.44 -26.04 -23.65
C LEU A 343 21.93 -27.19 -24.54
N GLN A 344 23.17 -27.11 -25.04
CA GLN A 344 23.78 -28.13 -25.90
C GLN A 344 24.24 -29.36 -25.09
N GLU A 345 24.79 -29.18 -23.89
CA GLU A 345 25.18 -30.28 -22.98
C GLU A 345 23.98 -31.00 -22.37
N CYS A 346 22.89 -30.29 -22.10
CA CYS A 346 21.67 -30.86 -21.53
C CYS A 346 20.68 -31.39 -22.58
N GLY A 347 20.98 -31.29 -23.88
CA GLY A 347 20.15 -31.84 -24.97
C GLY A 347 18.71 -31.30 -25.03
N HIS A 348 18.49 -30.08 -24.54
CA HIS A 348 17.15 -29.51 -24.37
C HIS A 348 17.05 -28.12 -24.99
N GLU A 349 16.06 -27.93 -25.88
CA GLU A 349 15.85 -26.68 -26.61
C GLU A 349 15.02 -25.63 -25.83
N ILE A 350 14.41 -25.99 -24.68
CA ILE A 350 13.46 -25.12 -23.97
C ILE A 350 13.67 -25.21 -22.45
N ILE A 351 13.80 -24.04 -21.81
CA ILE A 351 14.13 -23.80 -20.39
C ILE A 351 13.21 -24.53 -19.41
N SER A 352 11.92 -24.64 -19.75
CA SER A 352 10.89 -25.19 -18.85
C SER A 352 11.03 -26.69 -18.58
N LYS A 353 12.03 -27.35 -19.17
CA LYS A 353 12.30 -28.78 -18.99
C LYS A 353 13.57 -29.08 -18.20
N VAL A 354 14.32 -28.07 -17.74
CA VAL A 354 15.52 -28.30 -16.91
C VAL A 354 15.12 -28.52 -15.45
N PRO A 355 15.42 -29.68 -14.83
CA PRO A 355 15.05 -29.96 -13.45
C PRO A 355 15.81 -29.06 -12.46
N GLU A 356 15.09 -28.52 -11.48
CA GLU A 356 15.58 -27.53 -10.49
C GLU A 356 16.80 -28.01 -9.68
N LYS A 357 16.96 -29.33 -9.52
CA LYS A 357 18.13 -29.95 -8.85
C LYS A 357 19.46 -29.76 -9.60
N GLU A 358 19.44 -29.45 -10.90
CA GLU A 358 20.67 -29.18 -11.65
C GLU A 358 21.15 -27.73 -11.51
N PHE A 359 20.26 -26.79 -11.20
CA PHE A 359 20.61 -25.39 -10.93
C PHE A 359 21.44 -25.22 -9.64
N ASP A 360 21.23 -26.08 -8.64
CA ASP A 360 21.94 -26.00 -7.36
C ASP A 360 23.44 -26.29 -7.45
N LYS A 361 23.89 -27.01 -8.49
CA LYS A 361 25.32 -27.27 -8.73
C LYS A 361 26.10 -26.01 -9.11
N TYR A 362 25.42 -25.00 -9.67
CA TYR A 362 26.04 -23.74 -10.11
C TYR A 362 25.89 -22.60 -9.09
N ARG A 363 25.09 -22.80 -8.04
CA ARG A 363 24.86 -21.81 -6.98
C ARG A 363 25.99 -21.76 -5.93
N ARG A 364 26.86 -22.77 -5.87
CA ARG A 364 27.98 -22.88 -4.91
C ARG A 364 29.35 -22.52 -5.51
N VAL A 365 29.52 -21.34 -6.10
CA VAL A 365 30.86 -20.75 -6.29
C VAL A 365 30.80 -19.23 -6.15
N SER A 366 30.75 -18.72 -4.92
CA SER A 366 31.17 -17.34 -4.62
C SER A 366 31.46 -17.18 -3.11
N SER A 367 32.37 -18.01 -2.60
CA SER A 367 32.97 -17.74 -1.29
C SER A 367 34.37 -18.36 -1.22
N ARG A 368 35.38 -17.57 -1.64
CA ARG A 368 36.74 -17.44 -1.06
C ARG A 368 37.61 -16.56 -1.98
N PRO A 369 38.63 -15.91 -1.40
CA PRO A 369 38.92 -14.47 -1.55
C PRO A 369 39.44 -14.03 -2.92
#